data_AF-A0A1I3NF67-F1
#
_entry.id   AF-A0A1I3NF67-F1
#
_cell.length_a   1.000
_cell.length_b   1.000
_cell.length_c   1.000
_cell.angle_alpha   90.00
_cell.angle_beta   90.00
_cell.angle_gamma   90.00
#
_symmetry.space_group_name_H-M   'P 1'
#
loop_
_entity.id
_entity.type
_entity.pdbx_description
1 polymer ?
#
loop_
_entity_poly.entity_id
_entity_poly.type
_entity_poly.pdbx_seq_one_letter_code
_entity_poly.pdbx_strand_id
1 'polypeptide(L)'
;MAALDYLHRAGLAVEMEGERLRVTPAERITADHRQYLSEHRAELLAELNAANDANDQPQHLIQTAATASTEWLAARDAFYHHLMPCRSCYAPTGRYCPAGAELRQRYSETSMV
;
A
#
# COMPACT_ATOMS: atom_id res chain seq x y z
N MET A 1 -7.40 -5.15 30.67
CA MET A 1 -8.43 -5.76 29.81
C MET A 1 -8.64 -4.78 28.66
N ALA A 2 -8.38 -5.16 27.42
CA ALA A 2 -8.50 -4.22 26.30
C ALA A 2 -9.99 -3.88 26.08
N ALA A 3 -10.35 -2.59 26.06
CA ALA A 3 -11.73 -2.16 25.86
C ALA A 3 -12.29 -2.63 24.50
N LEU A 4 -11.42 -2.82 23.50
CA LEU A 4 -11.77 -3.40 22.20
C LEU A 4 -12.16 -4.89 22.28
N ASP A 5 -11.55 -5.66 23.20
CA ASP A 5 -11.84 -7.09 23.38
C ASP A 5 -13.28 -7.31 23.91
N TYR A 6 -13.81 -6.38 24.70
CA TYR A 6 -15.21 -6.39 25.12
C TYR A 6 -16.15 -6.26 23.91
N LEU A 7 -15.88 -5.30 23.02
CA LEU A 7 -16.70 -5.05 21.83
C LEU A 7 -16.58 -6.20 20.81
N HIS A 8 -15.38 -6.75 20.60
CA HIS A 8 -15.19 -7.92 19.74
C HIS A 8 -15.89 -9.18 20.28
N ARG A 9 -15.87 -9.41 21.60
CA ARG A 9 -16.62 -10.52 22.23
C ARG A 9 -18.14 -10.34 22.12
N ALA A 10 -18.63 -9.09 22.14
CA ALA A 10 -20.02 -8.76 21.83
C ALA A 10 -20.35 -8.94 20.33
N GLY A 11 -19.36 -9.26 19.49
CA GLY A 11 -19.52 -9.43 18.05
C GLY A 11 -19.69 -8.10 17.31
N LEU A 12 -19.15 -7.01 17.87
CA LEU A 12 -19.07 -5.69 17.26
C LEU A 12 -17.65 -5.47 16.73
N ALA A 13 -17.53 -5.19 15.45
CA ALA A 13 -16.32 -4.68 14.83
C ALA A 13 -16.24 -3.17 15.05
N VAL A 14 -15.09 -2.70 15.51
CA VAL A 14 -14.82 -1.28 15.77
C VAL A 14 -13.67 -0.84 14.89
N GLU A 15 -13.93 0.10 14.01
CA GLU A 15 -12.96 0.64 13.05
C GLU A 15 -12.85 2.15 13.24
N MET A 16 -11.69 2.72 12.91
CA MET A 16 -11.50 4.17 12.84
C MET A 16 -11.83 4.67 11.43
N GLU A 17 -12.79 5.58 11.32
CA GLU A 17 -13.08 6.33 10.11
C GLU A 17 -12.65 7.78 10.33
N GLY A 18 -11.38 8.07 10.05
CA GLY A 18 -10.76 9.36 10.34
C GLY A 18 -10.76 9.65 11.84
N GLU A 19 -11.54 10.65 12.28
CA GLU A 19 -11.67 11.06 13.69
C GLU A 19 -12.87 10.40 14.40
N ARG A 20 -13.62 9.54 13.71
CA ARG A 20 -14.85 8.92 14.23
C ARG A 20 -14.69 7.41 14.39
N LEU A 21 -15.31 6.87 15.43
CA LEU A 21 -15.43 5.43 15.66
C LEU A 21 -16.61 4.88 14.86
N ARG A 22 -16.33 3.95 13.95
CA ARG A 22 -17.33 3.19 13.20
C ARG A 22 -17.54 1.85 13.88
N VAL A 23 -18.79 1.55 14.25
CA VAL A 23 -19.15 0.29 14.94
C VAL A 23 -20.15 -0.47 14.10
N THR A 24 -19.86 -1.74 13.79
CA THR A 24 -20.66 -2.60 12.91
C THR A 24 -20.83 -3.98 13.56
N PRO A 25 -21.99 -4.66 13.47
CA PRO A 25 -23.23 -4.27 12.79
C PRO A 25 -24.14 -3.39 13.65
N ALA A 26 -24.80 -2.43 13.01
CA ALA A 26 -25.73 -1.49 13.67
C ALA A 26 -26.88 -2.19 14.42
N GLU A 27 -27.29 -3.37 13.95
CA GLU A 27 -28.37 -4.18 14.52
C GLU A 27 -28.05 -4.69 15.94
N ARG A 28 -26.77 -4.78 16.30
CA ARG A 28 -26.31 -5.25 17.62
C ARG A 28 -25.98 -4.13 18.59
N ILE A 29 -26.07 -2.87 18.15
CA ILE A 29 -25.74 -1.71 18.98
C ILE A 29 -26.91 -1.40 19.93
N THR A 30 -26.92 -2.08 21.07
CA THR A 30 -27.87 -1.80 22.17
C THR A 30 -27.48 -0.54 22.94
N ALA A 31 -28.39 -0.02 23.77
CA ALA A 31 -28.15 1.16 24.60
C ALA A 31 -26.95 0.98 25.56
N ASP A 32 -26.76 -0.24 26.07
CA ASP A 32 -25.63 -0.61 26.94
C ASP A 32 -24.28 -0.42 26.23
N HIS A 33 -24.17 -0.88 24.99
CA HIS A 33 -22.98 -0.65 24.17
C HIS A 33 -22.73 0.84 23.90
N ARG A 34 -23.77 1.66 23.75
CA ARG A 34 -23.62 3.12 23.57
C ARG A 34 -23.14 3.81 24.84
N GLN A 35 -23.61 3.37 26.00
CA GLN A 35 -23.16 3.84 27.30
C GLN A 35 -21.67 3.51 27.48
N TYR A 36 -21.30 2.25 27.25
CA TYR A 36 -19.93 1.77 27.31
C TYR A 36 -18.99 2.52 26.35
N LEU A 37 -19.40 2.72 25.09
CA LEU A 37 -18.64 3.50 24.10
C LEU A 37 -18.44 4.96 24.53
N SER A 38 -19.39 5.54 25.27
CA SER A 38 -19.29 6.93 25.75
C SER A 38 -18.38 7.04 26.97
N GLU A 39 -18.51 6.11 27.91
CA GLU A 39 -17.72 6.06 29.15
C GLU A 39 -16.26 5.72 28.87
N HIS A 40 -15.99 4.80 27.93
CA HIS A 40 -14.65 4.31 27.60
C HIS A 40 -14.09 4.89 26.28
N ARG A 41 -14.68 5.96 25.75
CA ARG A 41 -14.32 6.54 24.44
C ARG A 41 -12.82 6.85 24.31
N ALA A 42 -12.24 7.45 25.34
CA ALA A 42 -10.84 7.88 25.31
C ALA A 42 -9.87 6.68 25.28
N GLU A 43 -10.17 5.64 26.06
CA GLU A 43 -9.37 4.41 26.10
C GLU A 43 -9.48 3.65 24.77
N LEU A 44 -10.70 3.55 24.21
CA LEU A 44 -10.94 2.91 22.91
C LEU A 44 -10.18 3.62 21.78
N LEU A 45 -10.19 4.95 21.76
CA LEU A 45 -9.44 5.75 20.78
C LEU A 45 -7.93 5.57 20.94
N ALA A 46 -7.41 5.55 22.16
CA ALA A 46 -5.99 5.37 22.42
C ALA A 46 -5.50 3.99 21.96
N GLU A 47 -6.25 2.93 22.25
CA GLU A 47 -5.93 1.56 21.83
C GLU A 47 -6.03 1.39 20.31
N LEU A 48 -7.05 1.97 19.66
CA LEU A 48 -7.17 1.94 18.20
C LEU A 48 -6.06 2.73 17.50
N ASN A 49 -5.68 3.89 18.03
CA ASN A 49 -4.57 4.66 17.49
C ASN A 49 -3.25 3.90 17.67
N ALA A 50 -2.97 3.35 18.86
CA ALA A 50 -1.77 2.55 19.10
C ALA A 50 -1.69 1.31 18.19
N ALA A 51 -2.83 0.65 17.91
CA ALA A 51 -2.90 -0.45 16.97
C ALA A 51 -2.72 0.00 15.51
N ASN A 52 -3.18 1.21 15.15
CA ASN A 52 -3.03 1.78 13.82
C ASN A 52 -1.62 2.31 13.57
N ASP A 53 -0.97 2.93 14.55
CA ASP A 53 0.45 3.35 14.49
C ASP A 53 1.38 2.15 14.30
N ALA A 54 1.08 1.01 14.95
CA ALA A 54 1.80 -0.24 14.73
C ALA A 54 1.55 -0.86 13.34
N ASN A 55 0.46 -0.46 12.68
CA ASN A 55 0.07 -0.91 11.35
C ASN A 55 0.35 0.14 10.25
N ASP A 56 0.94 1.30 10.59
CA ASP A 56 1.55 2.25 9.67
C ASP A 56 2.82 1.62 9.10
N GLN A 57 2.63 0.56 8.29
CA GLN A 57 3.64 0.12 7.36
C GLN A 57 4.02 1.29 6.47
N PRO A 58 5.30 1.40 6.06
CA PRO A 58 5.80 2.56 5.35
C PRO A 58 4.88 2.88 4.18
N GLN A 59 4.29 4.08 4.28
CA GLN A 59 3.48 4.73 3.27
C GLN A 59 4.01 4.33 1.89
N HIS A 60 3.21 3.61 1.11
CA HIS A 60 3.61 3.07 -0.19
C HIS A 60 4.33 4.16 -0.98
N LEU A 61 5.66 4.08 -1.03
CA LEU A 61 6.46 5.11 -1.69
C LEU A 61 6.10 5.00 -3.16
N ILE A 62 5.35 5.97 -3.68
CA ILE A 62 4.92 5.94 -5.08
C ILE A 62 6.17 6.20 -5.93
N GLN A 63 6.80 5.11 -6.38
CA GLN A 63 7.91 5.15 -7.31
C GLN A 63 7.35 5.46 -8.70
N THR A 64 7.53 6.70 -9.15
CA THR A 64 7.11 7.15 -10.48
C THR A 64 8.34 7.55 -11.28
N ALA A 65 8.20 7.72 -12.60
CA ALA A 65 9.28 8.27 -13.42
C ALA A 65 9.79 9.64 -12.92
N ALA A 66 8.96 10.41 -12.18
CA ALA A 66 9.35 11.69 -11.60
C ALA A 66 10.28 11.56 -10.39
N THR A 67 10.28 10.41 -9.72
CA THR A 67 11.16 10.09 -8.58
C THR A 67 12.28 9.10 -8.95
N ALA A 68 12.40 8.76 -10.23
CA ALA A 68 13.40 7.82 -10.72
C ALA A 68 14.78 8.47 -10.87
N SER A 69 15.84 7.69 -10.66
CA SER A 69 17.21 8.11 -10.97
C SER A 69 17.37 8.44 -12.47
N THR A 70 18.21 9.43 -12.77
CA THR A 70 18.48 9.85 -14.16
C THR A 70 19.13 8.74 -14.97
N GLU A 71 19.95 7.90 -14.34
CA GLU A 71 20.57 6.73 -14.96
C GLU A 71 19.53 5.69 -15.38
N TRP A 72 18.52 5.45 -14.53
CA TRP A 72 17.42 4.54 -14.86
C TRP A 72 16.61 5.04 -16.04
N LEU A 73 16.29 6.34 -16.08
CA LEU A 73 15.59 6.95 -17.20
C LEU A 73 16.37 6.83 -18.50
N ALA A 74 17.69 7.08 -18.48
CA ALA A 74 18.55 6.93 -19.64
C ALA A 74 18.62 5.47 -20.14
N ALA A 75 18.74 4.49 -19.21
CA ALA A 75 18.74 3.07 -19.56
C ALA A 75 17.40 2.61 -20.16
N ARG A 76 16.28 3.07 -19.58
CA ARG A 76 14.94 2.85 -20.10
C ARG A 76 14.81 3.40 -21.53
N ASP A 77 15.13 4.67 -21.72
CA ASP A 77 14.92 5.35 -23.00
C ASP A 77 15.78 4.72 -24.10
N ALA A 78 17.02 4.32 -23.80
CA ALA A 78 17.88 3.58 -24.72
C ALA A 78 17.26 2.24 -25.15
N PHE A 79 16.68 1.48 -24.22
CA PHE A 79 16.01 0.22 -24.51
C PHE A 79 14.75 0.41 -25.37
N TYR A 80 13.86 1.35 -25.02
CA TYR A 80 12.64 1.63 -25.79
C TYR A 80 12.94 2.20 -27.17
N HIS A 81 13.94 3.08 -27.28
CA HIS A 81 14.39 3.63 -28.56
C HIS A 81 14.91 2.54 -29.50
N HIS A 82 15.60 1.52 -28.99
CA HIS A 82 16.05 0.38 -29.78
C HIS A 82 14.89 -0.57 -30.16
N LEU A 83 13.96 -0.80 -29.24
CA LEU A 83 12.85 -1.73 -29.43
C LEU A 83 11.90 -1.30 -30.57
N MET A 84 11.62 0.00 -30.68
CA MET A 84 10.68 0.56 -31.66
C MET A 84 11.06 0.27 -33.13
N PRO A 85 12.31 0.49 -33.59
CA PRO A 85 12.73 0.21 -34.96
C PRO A 85 13.27 -1.22 -35.20
N CYS A 86 13.64 -1.98 -34.15
CA CYS A 86 14.32 -3.25 -34.32
C CYS A 86 13.36 -4.41 -34.61
N ARG A 87 13.28 -4.81 -35.88
CA ARG A 87 12.50 -5.96 -36.39
C ARG A 87 12.89 -7.33 -35.82
N SER A 88 14.11 -7.49 -35.30
CA SER A 88 14.54 -8.74 -34.66
C SER A 88 14.02 -8.86 -33.21
N CYS A 89 13.77 -7.73 -32.55
CA CYS A 89 13.21 -7.67 -31.22
C CYS A 89 11.68 -7.84 -31.27
N TYR A 90 11.13 -8.55 -30.29
CA TYR A 90 9.70 -8.75 -30.09
C TYR A 90 9.42 -8.86 -28.59
N ALA A 91 9.09 -7.73 -27.97
CA ALA A 91 8.86 -7.61 -26.53
C ALA A 91 7.75 -8.53 -25.97
N PRO A 92 6.61 -8.77 -26.65
CA PRO A 92 5.54 -9.60 -26.10
C PRO A 92 5.98 -11.04 -25.76
N THR A 93 6.95 -11.60 -26.50
CA THR A 93 7.48 -12.95 -26.23
C THR A 93 8.88 -12.92 -25.61
N GLY A 94 9.39 -11.75 -25.23
CA GLY A 94 10.74 -11.60 -24.69
C GLY A 94 11.87 -11.95 -25.67
N ARG A 95 11.61 -11.89 -26.98
CA ARG A 95 12.65 -12.14 -27.99
C ARG A 95 13.45 -10.84 -28.21
N TYR A 96 14.76 -10.86 -27.99
CA TYR A 96 15.62 -9.71 -28.23
C TYR A 96 16.81 -10.09 -29.12
N CYS A 97 17.25 -9.16 -29.97
CA CYS A 97 18.56 -9.29 -30.61
C CYS A 97 19.67 -9.09 -29.58
N PRO A 98 20.94 -9.45 -29.88
CA PRO A 98 22.04 -9.31 -28.91
C PRO A 98 22.17 -7.91 -28.31
N ALA A 99 22.08 -6.86 -29.14
CA ALA A 99 22.11 -5.47 -28.68
C ALA A 99 20.90 -5.11 -27.80
N GLY A 100 19.70 -5.58 -28.17
CA GLY A 100 18.49 -5.38 -27.38
C GLY A 100 18.52 -6.12 -26.04
N ALA A 101 19.16 -7.29 -25.98
CA ALA A 101 19.34 -8.06 -24.75
C ALA A 101 20.27 -7.35 -23.77
N GLU A 102 21.38 -6.78 -24.26
CA GLU A 102 22.29 -5.97 -23.43
C GLU A 102 21.59 -4.73 -22.87
N LEU A 103 20.83 -4.00 -23.71
CA LEU A 103 20.04 -2.85 -23.26
C LEU A 103 18.98 -3.24 -22.23
N ARG A 104 18.34 -4.39 -22.40
CA ARG A 104 17.37 -4.91 -21.42
C ARG A 104 18.04 -5.28 -20.10
N GLN A 105 19.23 -5.88 -20.15
CA GLN A 105 20.00 -6.21 -18.96
C GLN A 105 20.37 -4.93 -18.19
N ARG A 106 20.96 -3.94 -18.88
CA ARG A 106 21.30 -2.63 -18.29
C ARG A 106 20.09 -1.97 -17.64
N TYR A 107 18.94 -1.94 -18.33
CA TYR A 107 17.70 -1.40 -17.77
C TYR A 107 17.22 -2.15 -16.51
N SER A 108 17.40 -3.47 -16.45
CA SER A 108 16.95 -4.30 -15.33
C SER A 108 17.91 -4.25 -14.13
N GLU A 109 19.21 -4.04 -14.37
CA GLU A 109 20.24 -3.90 -13.34
C GLU A 109 20.31 -2.49 -12.76
N THR A 110 19.83 -1.49 -13.49
CA THR A 110 19.80 -0.11 -12.98
C THR A 110 18.70 0.03 -11.93
N SER A 111 19.06 0.51 -10.75
CA SER A 111 18.10 0.84 -9.69
C SER A 111 17.27 2.06 -10.08
N MET A 112 15.95 1.98 -9.88
CA MET A 112 15.05 3.13 -10.07
C MET A 112 15.28 4.22 -9.01
N VAL A 113 15.92 3.88 -7.89
CA VAL A 113 16.25 4.77 -6.76
C VAL A 113 17.72 5.13 -6.74
#